data_AF-A0A1I1MLU7-F1
#
_entry.id   AF-A0A1I1MLU7-F1
#
_cell.length_a   1.000
_cell.length_b   1.000
_cell.length_c   1.000
_cell.angle_alpha   90.00
_cell.angle_beta   90.00
_cell.angle_gamma   90.00
#
_symmetry.space_group_name_H-M   'P 1'
#
loop_
_entity.id
_entity.type
_entity.pdbx_description
1 polymer ?
#
loop_
_entity_poly.entity_id
_entity_poly.type
_entity_poly.pdbx_seq_one_letter_code
_entity_poly.pdbx_strand_id
1 'polypeptide(L)'
;MASNWPKVIVGNIADSRKNALVGGPFGSNLVSKDYVKEGVPVIRGQNMGFRQIDGEFVFVTEEKAQALAANAARPGDLIFTQRGTLGQVALVPQGLYDTYIVCVGGLNPSTGSLINR
;
A
#
# COMPACT_ATOMS: atom_id res chain seq x y z
N MET A 1 2.57 -29.36 -23.94
CA MET A 1 1.97 -28.17 -24.60
C MET A 1 2.38 -26.95 -23.80
N ALA A 2 3.25 -26.11 -24.37
CA ALA A 2 3.64 -24.86 -23.71
C ALA A 2 2.46 -23.89 -23.83
N SER A 3 1.85 -23.54 -22.70
CA SER A 3 0.72 -22.60 -22.65
C SER A 3 1.12 -21.26 -23.26
N ASN A 4 0.37 -20.77 -24.25
CA ASN A 4 0.61 -19.48 -24.90
C ASN A 4 0.13 -18.33 -23.99
N TRP A 5 0.87 -18.04 -22.92
CA TRP A 5 0.54 -16.94 -22.01
C TRP A 5 0.82 -15.59 -22.69
N PRO A 6 -0.17 -14.69 -22.75
CA PRO A 6 0.03 -13.37 -23.31
C PRO A 6 0.95 -12.54 -22.41
N LYS A 7 1.88 -11.81 -23.01
CA LYS A 7 2.66 -10.78 -22.30
C LYS A 7 1.82 -9.50 -22.24
N VAL A 8 1.54 -9.03 -21.02
CA VAL A 8 0.74 -7.81 -20.79
C VAL A 8 1.47 -6.89 -19.80
N ILE A 9 1.18 -5.59 -19.88
CA ILE A 9 1.67 -4.60 -18.93
C ILE A 9 0.80 -4.69 -17.67
N VAL A 10 1.41 -4.55 -16.49
CA VAL A 10 0.70 -4.61 -15.20
C VAL A 10 -0.45 -3.59 -15.14
N GLY A 11 -0.27 -2.39 -15.70
CA GLY A 11 -1.34 -1.40 -15.80
C GLY A 11 -2.54 -1.82 -16.67
N ASN A 12 -2.40 -2.82 -17.55
CA ASN A 12 -3.52 -3.31 -18.38
C ASN A 12 -4.40 -4.33 -17.64
N ILE A 13 -3.90 -4.91 -16.54
CA ILE A 13 -4.66 -5.83 -15.69
C ILE A 13 -5.12 -5.15 -14.40
N ALA A 14 -4.64 -3.94 -14.13
CA ALA A 14 -5.12 -3.12 -13.04
C ALA A 14 -6.58 -2.70 -13.30
N ASP A 15 -7.34 -2.49 -12.24
CA ASP A 15 -8.71 -2.03 -12.28
C ASP A 15 -8.83 -0.72 -13.09
N SER A 16 -9.95 -0.53 -13.78
CA SER A 16 -10.27 0.68 -14.52
C SER A 16 -10.42 1.95 -13.66
N ARG A 17 -10.52 1.79 -12.33
CA ARG A 17 -10.71 2.91 -11.40
C ARG A 17 -9.50 3.85 -11.35
N LYS A 18 -9.77 5.14 -11.14
CA LYS A 18 -8.71 6.11 -10.80
C LYS A 18 -7.94 5.61 -9.59
N ASN A 19 -6.61 5.67 -9.65
CA ASN A 19 -5.70 5.19 -8.61
C ASN A 19 -5.61 3.64 -8.47
N ALA A 20 -5.94 2.88 -9.51
CA ALA A 20 -5.73 1.42 -9.51
C ALA A 20 -4.26 1.00 -9.52
N LEU A 21 -3.36 1.85 -10.02
CA LEU A 21 -1.92 1.70 -9.89
C LEU A 21 -1.32 2.99 -9.33
N VAL A 22 -1.04 3.04 -8.03
CA VAL A 22 -0.53 4.25 -7.37
C VAL A 22 0.78 4.03 -6.67
N GLY A 23 1.74 4.88 -7.01
CA GLY A 23 2.93 5.11 -6.22
C GLY A 23 2.54 5.73 -4.88
N GLY A 24 2.85 5.06 -3.78
CA GLY A 24 2.63 5.53 -2.42
C GLY A 24 3.15 6.97 -2.22
N PRO A 25 2.69 7.68 -1.19
CA PRO A 25 3.03 9.07 -1.02
C PRO A 25 4.53 9.19 -0.75
N PHE A 26 5.24 9.95 -1.59
CA PHE A 26 6.65 10.24 -1.38
C PHE A 26 6.81 11.15 -0.15
N GLY A 27 7.77 10.80 0.71
CA GLY A 27 7.96 11.32 2.07
C GLY A 27 7.81 12.84 2.20
N SER A 28 6.77 13.24 2.93
CA SER A 28 6.53 14.56 3.58
C SER A 28 5.08 14.70 4.03
N ASN A 29 4.13 14.01 3.38
CA ASN A 29 2.70 14.15 3.68
C ASN A 29 2.19 13.32 4.87
N LEU A 30 2.96 12.34 5.34
CA LEU A 30 2.65 11.56 6.53
C LEU A 30 3.90 11.43 7.40
N VAL A 31 3.87 12.01 8.59
CA VAL A 31 4.95 11.99 9.58
C VAL A 31 4.49 11.34 10.87
N SER A 32 5.44 10.96 11.74
CA SER A 32 5.11 10.30 13.02
C SER A 32 4.18 11.11 13.94
N LYS A 33 4.17 12.45 13.81
CA LYS A 33 3.28 13.34 14.55
C LYS A 33 1.81 13.26 14.11
N ASP A 34 1.55 12.75 12.91
CA ASP A 34 0.19 12.52 12.41
C ASP A 34 -0.42 11.24 13.00
N TYR A 35 0.37 10.41 13.70
CA TYR A 35 -0.12 9.16 14.27
C TYR A 35 -0.97 9.38 15.51
N VAL A 36 -2.09 8.68 15.55
CA VAL A 36 -3.06 8.67 16.65
C VAL A 36 -3.24 7.27 17.20
N LYS A 37 -3.94 7.14 18.33
CA LYS A 37 -4.16 5.85 19.00
C LYS A 37 -5.13 4.93 18.25
N GLU A 38 -6.09 5.51 17.57
CA GLU A 38 -7.16 4.81 16.84
C GLU A 38 -7.58 5.62 15.61
N GLY A 39 -8.05 4.95 14.56
CA GLY A 39 -8.43 5.57 13.29
C GLY A 39 -8.17 4.63 12.12
N VAL A 40 -7.75 5.20 10.98
CA VAL A 40 -7.43 4.41 9.78
C VAL A 40 -6.03 3.83 9.87
N PRO A 41 -5.84 2.52 9.70
CA PRO A 41 -4.52 1.88 9.81
C PRO A 41 -3.58 2.30 8.68
N VAL A 42 -2.30 2.42 9.01
CA VAL A 42 -1.22 2.76 8.07
C VAL A 42 -0.31 1.54 7.87
N ILE A 43 -0.16 1.13 6.61
CA ILE A 43 0.75 0.05 6.21
C ILE A 43 2.14 0.64 6.01
N ARG A 44 3.08 0.25 6.87
CA ARG A 44 4.50 0.63 6.79
C ARG A 44 5.33 -0.50 6.20
N GLY A 45 6.60 -0.24 5.90
CA GLY A 45 7.50 -1.28 5.39
C GLY A 45 7.64 -2.50 6.32
N GLN A 46 7.58 -2.28 7.64
CA GLN A 46 7.58 -3.38 8.61
C GLN A 46 6.31 -4.24 8.62
N ASN A 47 5.22 -3.76 8.01
CA ASN A 47 3.96 -4.50 7.87
C ASN A 47 3.93 -5.34 6.59
N MET A 48 5.01 -5.32 5.78
CA MET A 48 5.13 -6.12 4.56
C MET A 48 5.57 -7.55 4.90
N GLY A 49 4.63 -8.31 5.49
CA GLY A 49 4.80 -9.72 5.85
C GLY A 49 4.93 -10.66 4.65
N PHE A 50 5.00 -11.96 4.94
CA PHE A 50 5.07 -12.99 3.88
C PHE A 50 3.70 -13.18 3.23
N ARG A 51 3.57 -12.76 1.96
CA ARG A 51 2.37 -12.84 1.09
C ARG A 51 1.22 -11.92 1.47
N GLN A 52 1.12 -11.46 2.70
CA GLN A 52 0.08 -10.54 3.17
C GLN A 52 0.65 -9.53 4.16
N ILE A 53 -0.07 -8.42 4.35
CA ILE A 53 0.29 -7.46 5.39
C ILE A 53 0.03 -8.03 6.79
N ASP A 54 0.88 -7.70 7.75
CA ASP A 54 0.79 -8.21 9.12
C ASP A 54 1.41 -7.26 10.16
N GLY A 55 1.39 -7.71 11.42
CA GLY A 55 1.98 -7.02 12.56
C GLY A 55 1.16 -5.84 13.08
N GLU A 56 1.82 -5.00 13.88
CA GLU A 56 1.19 -3.85 14.53
C GLU A 56 1.09 -2.64 13.58
N PHE A 57 -0.10 -2.09 13.49
CA PHE A 57 -0.40 -0.89 12.71
C PHE A 57 -0.30 0.37 13.58
N VAL A 58 0.03 1.48 12.92
CA VAL A 58 -0.22 2.82 13.47
C VAL A 58 -1.42 3.41 12.77
N PHE A 59 -2.07 4.40 13.37
CA PHE A 59 -3.31 4.95 12.86
C PHE A 59 -3.18 6.43 12.56
N VAL A 60 -4.01 6.91 11.63
CA VAL A 60 -4.21 8.34 11.36
C VAL A 60 -5.69 8.67 11.52
N THR A 61 -6.00 9.96 11.71
CA THR A 61 -7.39 10.39 11.74
C THR A 61 -8.06 10.19 10.38
N GLU A 62 -9.39 10.16 10.36
CA GLU A 62 -10.16 10.03 9.12
C GLU A 62 -9.91 11.20 8.17
N GLU A 63 -9.76 12.42 8.68
CA GLU A 63 -9.46 13.60 7.85
C GLU A 63 -8.11 13.45 7.16
N LYS A 64 -7.11 12.92 7.87
CA LYS A 64 -5.79 12.66 7.30
C LYS A 64 -5.84 11.53 6.27
N ALA A 65 -6.60 10.47 6.54
CA ALA A 65 -6.81 9.38 5.59
C ALA A 65 -7.49 9.86 4.30
N GLN A 66 -8.50 10.72 4.42
CA GLN A 66 -9.17 11.36 3.27
C GLN A 66 -8.20 12.23 2.46
N ALA A 67 -7.35 13.01 3.12
CA ALA A 67 -6.31 13.78 2.45
C ALA A 67 -5.29 12.89 1.71
N LEU A 68 -5.13 11.64 2.15
CA LEU A 68 -4.23 10.64 1.57
C LEU A 68 -4.95 9.58 0.72
N ALA A 69 -6.22 9.81 0.34
CA ALA A 69 -7.09 8.80 -0.30
C ALA A 69 -6.53 8.21 -1.60
N ALA A 70 -5.63 8.90 -2.29
CA ALA A 70 -4.91 8.36 -3.45
C ALA A 70 -4.07 7.11 -3.10
N ASN A 71 -3.61 7.00 -1.86
CA ASN A 71 -2.78 5.91 -1.34
C ASN A 71 -3.57 4.94 -0.46
N ALA A 72 -4.90 4.99 -0.55
CA ALA A 72 -5.75 4.05 0.15
C ALA A 72 -5.60 2.66 -0.48
N ALA A 73 -5.41 1.63 0.34
CA ALA A 73 -5.51 0.23 -0.03
C ALA A 73 -6.73 -0.41 0.64
N ARG A 74 -7.30 -1.41 -0.01
CA ARG A 74 -8.48 -2.16 0.45
C ARG A 74 -8.21 -3.65 0.38
N PRO A 75 -8.98 -4.48 1.11
CA PRO A 75 -8.89 -5.91 0.99
C PRO A 75 -8.94 -6.41 -0.46
N GLY A 76 -7.97 -7.24 -0.83
CA GLY A 76 -7.76 -7.71 -2.21
C GLY A 76 -6.67 -6.97 -2.99
N ASP A 77 -6.26 -5.79 -2.56
CA ASP A 77 -5.20 -5.03 -3.22
C ASP A 77 -3.81 -5.66 -2.97
N LEU A 78 -2.92 -5.55 -3.96
CA LEU A 78 -1.52 -5.91 -3.85
C LEU A 78 -0.64 -4.68 -3.61
N ILE A 79 0.27 -4.79 -2.65
CA ILE A 79 1.25 -3.76 -2.32
C ILE A 79 2.63 -4.26 -2.70
N PHE A 80 3.37 -3.46 -3.45
CA PHE A 80 4.73 -3.73 -3.89
C PHE A 80 5.67 -2.71 -3.24
N THR A 81 6.89 -3.14 -2.90
CA THR A 81 7.99 -2.21 -2.65
C THR A 81 8.61 -1.79 -4.00
N GLN A 82 8.53 -0.50 -4.31
CA GLN A 82 9.11 0.05 -5.55
C GLN A 82 10.60 0.37 -5.37
N ARG A 83 11.03 0.69 -4.15
CA ARG A 83 12.41 1.05 -3.82
C ARG A 83 12.69 0.63 -2.36
N GLY A 84 13.96 0.45 -1.97
CA GLY A 84 14.33 -0.12 -0.66
C GLY A 84 14.55 -1.63 -0.73
N THR A 85 13.92 -2.42 0.15
CA THR A 85 13.91 -3.89 0.06
C THR A 85 13.09 -4.33 -1.15
N LEU A 86 13.75 -4.48 -2.30
CA LEU A 86 13.12 -4.85 -3.56
C LEU A 86 12.53 -6.26 -3.50
N GLY A 87 11.37 -6.44 -4.12
CA GLY A 87 10.75 -7.76 -4.31
C GLY A 87 9.79 -8.20 -3.21
N GLN A 88 9.48 -7.34 -2.22
CA GLN A 88 8.40 -7.63 -1.28
C GLN A 88 7.04 -7.33 -1.90
N VAL A 89 6.15 -8.30 -1.80
CA VAL A 89 4.76 -8.20 -2.26
C VAL A 89 3.85 -8.72 -1.15
N ALA A 90 2.84 -7.94 -0.80
CA ALA A 90 1.87 -8.28 0.21
C ALA A 90 0.44 -8.01 -0.28
N LEU A 91 -0.45 -8.97 -0.06
CA LEU A 91 -1.89 -8.82 -0.21
C LEU A 91 -2.50 -8.14 1.02
N VAL A 92 -3.46 -7.25 0.82
CA VAL A 92 -4.32 -6.77 1.90
C VAL A 92 -5.39 -7.83 2.21
N PRO A 93 -5.39 -8.45 3.41
CA PRO A 93 -6.34 -9.50 3.75
C PRO A 93 -7.74 -8.95 3.98
N GLN A 94 -8.74 -9.84 3.92
CA GLN A 94 -10.12 -9.53 4.28
C GLN A 94 -10.30 -9.47 5.81
N GLY A 95 -11.22 -8.63 6.29
CA GLY A 95 -11.79 -8.74 7.64
C GLY A 95 -11.05 -8.04 8.79
N LEU A 96 -9.91 -7.38 8.55
CA LEU A 96 -9.24 -6.58 9.59
C LEU A 96 -9.71 -5.13 9.58
N TYR A 97 -9.59 -4.46 8.43
CA TYR A 97 -10.09 -3.09 8.21
C TYR A 97 -10.53 -2.93 6.76
N ASP A 98 -11.51 -2.05 6.52
CA ASP A 98 -12.03 -1.80 5.17
C ASP A 98 -11.10 -0.95 4.31
N THR A 99 -10.23 -0.15 4.94
CA THR A 99 -9.31 0.76 4.27
C THR A 99 -8.04 0.95 5.08
N TYR A 100 -6.93 1.05 4.36
CA TYR A 100 -5.59 1.29 4.89
C TYR A 100 -4.93 2.42 4.13
N ILE A 101 -4.02 3.15 4.76
CA ILE A 101 -3.16 4.12 4.08
C ILE A 101 -1.77 3.51 3.89
N VAL A 102 -1.29 3.45 2.64
CA VAL A 102 0.03 2.88 2.35
C VAL A 102 1.12 3.92 2.55
N CYS A 103 2.09 3.64 3.42
CA CYS A 103 3.25 4.47 3.72
C CYS A 103 4.51 3.62 3.93
N VAL A 104 4.97 2.96 2.87
CA VAL A 104 6.13 2.07 2.95
C VAL A 104 7.46 2.85 2.97
N GLY A 105 7.44 4.17 2.79
CA GLY A 105 8.62 5.03 2.66
C GLY A 105 9.23 5.63 3.94
N GLY A 106 8.61 5.41 5.10
CA GLY A 106 8.73 6.31 6.25
C GLY A 106 10.07 6.38 7.02
N LEU A 107 11.07 5.54 6.73
CA LEU A 107 12.35 5.56 7.48
C LEU A 107 13.59 5.83 6.62
N ASN A 108 13.45 5.84 5.30
CA ASN A 108 14.55 6.16 4.40
C ASN A 108 13.98 6.82 3.12
N PRO A 109 14.35 8.07 2.78
CA PRO A 109 13.74 8.86 1.68
C PRO A 109 13.82 8.23 0.29
N SER A 110 14.50 7.09 0.16
CA SER A 110 14.65 6.32 -1.05
C SER A 110 13.55 5.27 -1.28
N THR A 111 12.57 5.07 -0.39
CA THR A 111 11.65 3.91 -0.40
C THR A 111 10.25 4.30 -0.92
N GLY A 112 9.78 3.67 -1.99
CA GLY A 112 8.46 3.89 -2.60
C GLY A 112 7.63 2.61 -2.59
N SER A 113 6.32 2.71 -2.77
CA SER A 113 5.44 1.54 -2.90
C SER A 113 4.50 1.69 -4.08
N LEU A 114 4.02 0.59 -4.65
CA LEU A 114 2.93 0.60 -5.62
C LEU A 114 1.76 -0.17 -5.03
N ILE A 115 0.56 0.37 -5.15
CA ILE A 115 -0.70 -0.37 -4.95
C ILE A 115 -1.17 -0.80 -6.33
N ASN A 116 -1.49 -2.08 -6.50
CA ASN A 116 -2.17 -2.58 -7.69
C ASN A 116 -3.50 -3.22 -7.29
N ARG A 117 -4.59 -2.78 -7.91
CA ARG A 117 -5.94 -3.28 -7.72
C ARG A 117 -6.41 -4.04 -8.94
#